data_AF-A0A848YAU8-F1
#
_entry.id   AF-A0A848YAU8-F1
#
_cell.length_a   1.000
_cell.length_b   1.000
_cell.length_c   1.000
_cell.angle_alpha   90.00
_cell.angle_beta   90.00
_cell.angle_gamma   90.00
#
_symmetry.space_group_name_H-M   'P 1'
#
loop_
_entity.id
_entity.type
_entity.pdbx_description
1 polymer ?
#
loop_
_entity_poly.entity_id
_entity_poly.type
_entity_poly.pdbx_seq_one_letter_code
_entity_poly.pdbx_strand_id
1 'polypeptide(L)'
;VISFTVETDGNLPSGQPLGEAIEQVDRDTDSAPAYFMINCAHPDHFTGVLGGNANWLKRIMGLRANASRMSHEELDNAEQLDPGDPNELGSQYKDLKAYLPNLTVMGGCCGTDHRHVDAISAACG
;
A
#
# COMPACT_ATOMS: atom_id res chain seq x y z
N VAL A 1 -8.13 -10.91 -7.47
CA VAL A 1 -7.35 -9.99 -6.61
C VAL A 1 -8.09 -8.68 -6.55
N ILE A 2 -8.21 -8.06 -5.37
CA ILE A 2 -8.77 -6.72 -5.20
C ILE A 2 -7.66 -5.81 -4.68
N SER A 3 -7.63 -4.56 -5.14
CA SER A 3 -6.67 -3.56 -4.67
C SER A 3 -7.43 -2.35 -4.13
N PHE A 4 -7.13 -1.95 -2.90
CA PHE A 4 -7.67 -0.76 -2.28
C PHE A 4 -6.66 0.38 -2.35
N THR A 5 -7.16 1.60 -2.53
CA THR A 5 -6.43 2.81 -2.19
C THR A 5 -6.95 3.35 -0.86
N VAL A 6 -6.12 4.13 -0.19
CA VAL A 6 -6.40 4.76 1.11
C VAL A 6 -5.95 6.21 1.08
N GLU A 7 -6.62 7.05 1.84
CA GLU A 7 -6.20 8.44 2.06
C GLU A 7 -5.08 8.50 3.12
N THR A 8 -4.64 9.72 3.42
CA THR A 8 -3.49 10.00 4.29
C THR A 8 -3.66 9.53 5.74
N ASP A 9 -4.87 9.13 6.13
CA ASP A 9 -5.23 8.57 7.44
C ASP A 9 -5.34 7.02 7.44
N GLY A 10 -5.11 6.38 6.30
CA GLY A 10 -5.17 4.92 6.15
C GLY A 10 -6.58 4.36 5.97
N ASN A 11 -7.60 5.21 5.87
CA ASN A 11 -8.96 4.82 5.53
C ASN A 11 -9.18 4.87 4.02
N LEU A 12 -10.14 4.10 3.50
CA LEU A 12 -10.58 4.25 2.11
C LEU A 12 -11.11 5.68 1.87
N PRO A 13 -11.21 6.14 0.61
CA PRO A 13 -11.82 7.44 0.28
C PRO A 13 -13.27 7.59 0.78
N SER A 14 -13.95 6.48 1.08
CA SER A 14 -15.28 6.46 1.72
C SER A 14 -15.26 6.76 3.23
N GLY A 15 -14.08 6.89 3.85
CA GLY A 15 -13.86 6.96 5.29
C GLY A 15 -13.88 5.60 6.00
N GLN A 16 -14.08 4.49 5.28
CA GLN A 16 -14.09 3.16 5.88
C GLN A 16 -12.66 2.70 6.25
N PRO A 17 -12.42 2.17 7.45
CA PRO A 17 -11.12 1.59 7.80
C PRO A 17 -10.72 0.43 6.88
N LEU A 18 -9.45 0.39 6.46
CA LEU A 18 -8.94 -0.62 5.52
C LEU A 18 -9.21 -2.07 5.97
N GLY A 19 -8.98 -2.36 7.25
CA GLY A 19 -9.23 -3.70 7.81
C GLY A 19 -10.71 -4.09 7.73
N GLU A 20 -11.61 -3.16 8.07
CA GLU A 20 -13.06 -3.40 7.98
C GLU A 20 -13.51 -3.62 6.53
N ALA A 21 -12.92 -2.89 5.57
CA ALA A 21 -13.23 -3.08 4.15
C ALA A 21 -12.84 -4.48 3.66
N ILE A 22 -11.65 -4.97 4.03
CA ILE A 22 -11.17 -6.31 3.69
C ILE A 22 -12.08 -7.38 4.32
N GLU A 23 -12.37 -7.25 5.62
CA GLU A 23 -13.22 -8.20 6.35
C GLU A 23 -14.65 -8.22 5.83
N GLN A 24 -15.18 -7.06 5.42
CA GLN A 24 -16.51 -6.96 4.81
C GLN A 24 -16.56 -7.70 3.48
N VAL A 25 -15.58 -7.49 2.60
CA VAL A 25 -15.51 -8.21 1.32
C VAL A 25 -15.39 -9.72 1.55
N ASP A 26 -14.51 -10.16 2.44
CA ASP A 26 -14.35 -11.58 2.74
C ASP A 26 -15.65 -12.19 3.28
N ARG A 27 -16.37 -11.48 4.14
CA ARG A 27 -17.67 -11.93 4.68
C ARG A 27 -18.75 -12.05 3.61
N ASP A 28 -18.88 -11.05 2.75
CA ASP A 28 -19.96 -10.99 1.76
C ASP A 28 -19.73 -11.93 0.56
N THR A 29 -18.47 -12.32 0.34
CA THR A 29 -18.08 -13.14 -0.82
C THR A 29 -17.59 -14.53 -0.45
N ASP A 30 -17.65 -14.91 0.82
CA ASP A 30 -17.06 -16.16 1.34
C ASP A 30 -15.57 -16.28 0.96
N SER A 31 -14.83 -15.20 1.19
CA SER A 31 -13.39 -15.06 0.90
C SER A 31 -13.00 -15.32 -0.57
N ALA A 32 -13.89 -15.02 -1.53
CA ALA A 32 -13.64 -15.25 -2.95
C ALA A 32 -12.36 -14.60 -3.51
N PRO A 33 -11.91 -13.39 -3.07
CA PRO A 33 -10.64 -12.85 -3.53
C PRO A 33 -9.47 -13.73 -3.12
N ALA A 34 -8.59 -14.07 -4.05
CA ALA A 34 -7.35 -14.81 -3.74
C ALA A 34 -6.52 -14.08 -2.66
N TYR A 35 -6.39 -12.75 -2.80
CA TYR A 35 -5.74 -11.85 -1.85
C TYR A 35 -6.12 -10.40 -2.17
N PHE A 36 -5.72 -9.49 -1.28
CA PHE A 36 -5.87 -8.04 -1.40
C PHE A 36 -4.54 -7.35 -1.61
N MET A 37 -4.61 -6.13 -2.14
CA MET A 37 -3.48 -5.24 -2.32
C MET A 37 -3.78 -3.85 -1.78
N ILE A 38 -2.73 -3.13 -1.42
CA ILE A 38 -2.78 -1.67 -1.24
C ILE A 38 -2.11 -1.04 -2.47
N ASN A 39 -2.75 -0.08 -3.12
CA ASN A 39 -2.18 0.65 -4.25
C ASN A 39 -2.42 2.15 -4.15
N CYS A 40 -1.60 2.92 -4.86
CA CYS A 40 -1.82 4.36 -5.05
C CYS A 40 -1.80 5.19 -3.75
N ALA A 41 -1.17 4.69 -2.69
CA ALA A 41 -0.93 5.40 -1.44
C ALA A 41 0.55 5.28 -1.05
N HIS A 42 1.08 6.29 -0.37
CA HIS A 42 2.44 6.23 0.18
C HIS A 42 2.47 5.38 1.47
N PRO A 43 3.53 4.64 1.81
CA PRO A 43 3.60 3.85 3.05
C PRO A 43 3.22 4.62 4.32
N ASP A 44 3.66 5.87 4.43
CA ASP A 44 3.36 6.77 5.56
C ASP A 44 1.85 6.94 5.82
N HIS A 45 1.01 6.83 4.79
CA HIS A 45 -0.44 7.04 4.90
C HIS A 45 -1.13 5.90 5.65
N PHE A 46 -0.61 4.68 5.58
CA PHE A 46 -1.31 3.50 6.11
C PHE A 46 -0.50 2.67 7.10
N THR A 47 0.80 2.89 7.25
CA THR A 47 1.63 2.12 8.20
C THR A 47 1.07 2.20 9.62
N GLY A 48 0.52 3.36 10.01
CA GLY A 48 -0.12 3.56 11.32
C GLY A 48 -1.34 2.69 11.59
N VAL A 49 -2.03 2.19 10.54
CA VAL A 49 -3.21 1.32 10.67
C VAL A 49 -2.88 -0.17 10.57
N LEU A 50 -1.63 -0.55 10.26
CA LEU A 50 -1.19 -1.96 10.17
C LEU A 50 -0.84 -2.60 11.53
N GLY A 51 -1.43 -2.10 12.62
CA GLY A 51 -1.11 -2.52 13.98
C GLY A 51 -1.74 -3.85 14.40
N GLY A 52 -0.99 -4.60 15.23
CA GLY A 52 -1.48 -5.80 15.92
C GLY A 52 -1.36 -7.09 15.10
N ASN A 53 -1.99 -8.17 15.59
CA ASN A 53 -1.99 -9.49 14.98
C ASN A 53 -3.32 -9.79 14.26
N ALA A 54 -3.91 -8.78 13.60
CA ALA A 54 -5.21 -8.92 12.95
C ALA A 54 -5.14 -9.86 11.73
N ASN A 55 -6.13 -10.74 11.56
CA ASN A 55 -6.10 -11.76 10.51
C ASN A 55 -6.18 -11.17 9.09
N TRP A 56 -6.85 -10.02 8.91
CA TRP A 56 -6.95 -9.36 7.61
C TRP A 56 -5.59 -8.94 7.04
N LEU A 57 -4.58 -8.68 7.89
CA LEU A 57 -3.21 -8.37 7.44
C LEU A 57 -2.59 -9.51 6.62
N LYS A 58 -2.94 -10.77 6.95
CA LYS A 58 -2.49 -11.96 6.21
C LYS A 58 -3.11 -12.06 4.81
N ARG A 59 -4.21 -11.34 4.57
CA ARG A 59 -4.91 -11.29 3.27
C ARG A 59 -4.26 -10.30 2.31
N ILE A 60 -3.42 -9.39 2.80
CA ILE A 60 -2.65 -8.47 1.96
C ILE A 60 -1.40 -9.19 1.49
N MET A 61 -1.34 -9.43 0.18
CA MET A 61 -0.18 -10.08 -0.45
C MET A 61 0.48 -9.20 -1.51
N GLY A 62 -0.09 -8.03 -1.81
CA GLY A 62 0.52 -7.10 -2.74
C GLY A 62 0.49 -5.63 -2.32
N LEU A 63 1.50 -4.90 -2.75
CA LEU A 63 1.67 -3.48 -2.48
C LEU A 63 2.23 -2.77 -3.72
N ARG A 64 1.56 -1.69 -4.13
CA ARG A 64 1.98 -0.77 -5.19
C ARG A 64 1.86 0.67 -4.74
N ALA A 65 2.84 1.11 -3.97
CA ALA A 65 2.86 2.42 -3.34
C ALA A 65 3.19 3.57 -4.32
N ASN A 66 2.75 4.78 -3.97
CA ASN A 66 3.22 6.01 -4.61
C ASN A 66 4.64 6.37 -4.12
N ALA A 67 5.39 7.10 -4.94
CA ALA A 67 6.67 7.67 -4.54
C ALA A 67 6.49 8.94 -3.68
N SER A 68 5.51 9.78 -4.03
CA SER A 68 5.20 11.00 -3.29
C SER A 68 4.31 10.73 -2.08
N ARG A 69 4.49 11.54 -1.04
CA ARG A 69 3.65 11.60 0.17
C ARG A 69 2.40 12.45 0.02
N MET A 70 2.25 13.15 -1.10
CA MET A 70 1.08 13.96 -1.39
C MET A 70 -0.19 13.10 -1.35
N SER A 71 -1.27 13.70 -0.86
CA SER A 71 -2.62 13.14 -0.98
C SER A 71 -3.05 13.02 -2.45
N HIS A 72 -4.12 12.28 -2.72
CA HIS A 72 -4.66 12.17 -4.08
C HIS A 72 -5.04 13.54 -4.66
N GLU A 73 -5.66 14.41 -3.85
CA GLU A 73 -6.04 15.77 -4.27
C GLU A 73 -4.80 16.62 -4.59
N GLU A 74 -3.75 16.54 -3.78
CA GLU A 74 -2.51 17.27 -4.05
C GLU A 74 -1.82 16.77 -5.31
N LEU A 75 -1.80 15.45 -5.55
CA LEU A 75 -1.25 14.85 -6.76
C LEU A 75 -2.02 15.25 -8.02
N ASP A 76 -3.35 15.28 -7.96
CA ASP A 76 -4.21 15.67 -9.09
C ASP A 76 -4.00 17.14 -9.50
N ASN A 77 -3.60 17.99 -8.54
CA ASN A 77 -3.37 19.42 -8.76
C ASN A 77 -1.87 19.77 -8.89
N ALA A 78 -0.97 18.79 -8.90
CA ALA A 78 0.47 19.04 -8.96
C ALA A 78 0.92 19.41 -10.38
N GLU A 79 1.55 20.59 -10.54
CA GLU A 79 2.15 21.01 -11.81
C GLU A 79 3.48 20.29 -12.11
N GLN A 80 4.16 19.81 -11.07
CA GLN A 80 5.44 19.12 -11.15
C GLN A 80 5.33 17.76 -10.48
N LEU A 81 6.00 16.78 -11.09
CA LEU A 81 6.12 15.46 -10.50
C LEU A 81 7.03 15.52 -9.27
N ASP A 82 6.52 15.10 -8.12
CA ASP A 82 7.36 14.72 -6.97
C ASP A 82 7.79 13.25 -7.14
N PRO A 83 9.07 12.98 -7.45
CA PRO A 83 9.55 11.64 -7.71
C PRO A 83 9.86 10.85 -6.43
N GLY A 84 9.72 11.44 -5.23
CA GLY A 84 10.12 10.80 -3.98
C GLY A 84 11.60 10.37 -3.92
N ASP A 85 11.91 9.48 -2.97
CA ASP A 85 13.23 8.84 -2.84
C ASP A 85 13.12 7.31 -3.02
N PRO A 86 13.73 6.74 -4.08
CA PRO A 86 13.76 5.30 -4.30
C PRO A 86 14.28 4.46 -3.14
N ASN A 87 15.37 4.89 -2.48
CA ASN A 87 16.00 4.13 -1.41
C ASN A 87 15.16 4.17 -0.14
N GLU A 88 14.56 5.33 0.14
CA GLU A 88 13.59 5.48 1.22
C GLU A 88 12.41 4.53 1.01
N LEU A 89 11.79 4.56 -0.18
CA LEU A 89 10.66 3.69 -0.49
C LEU A 89 11.04 2.22 -0.37
N GLY A 90 12.23 1.82 -0.85
CA GLY A 90 12.75 0.47 -0.67
C GLY A 90 12.86 0.05 0.80
N SER A 91 13.41 0.92 1.66
CA SER A 91 13.48 0.66 3.12
C SER A 91 12.09 0.52 3.75
N GLN A 92 11.15 1.38 3.35
CA GLN A 92 9.78 1.31 3.86
C GLN A 92 9.08 0.00 3.47
N TYR A 93 9.31 -0.53 2.26
CA TYR A 93 8.81 -1.85 1.87
C TYR A 93 9.36 -2.95 2.77
N LYS A 94 10.66 -2.90 3.08
CA LYS A 94 11.30 -3.86 3.97
C LYS A 94 10.68 -3.83 5.36
N ASP A 95 10.41 -2.63 5.90
CA ASP A 95 9.75 -2.48 7.20
C ASP A 95 8.30 -2.98 7.15
N LEU A 96 7.57 -2.71 6.06
CA LEU A 96 6.21 -3.19 5.83
C LEU A 96 6.09 -4.72 5.81
N LYS A 97 7.13 -5.45 5.40
CA LYS A 97 7.14 -6.93 5.47
C LYS A 97 7.02 -7.46 6.91
N ALA A 98 7.39 -6.68 7.92
CA ALA A 98 7.20 -7.05 9.32
C ALA A 98 5.71 -7.03 9.74
N TYR A 99 4.91 -6.16 9.12
CA TYR A 99 3.47 -6.04 9.37
C TYR A 99 2.64 -6.92 8.42
N LEU A 100 3.15 -7.17 7.22
CA LEU A 100 2.48 -7.89 6.14
C LEU A 100 3.23 -9.21 5.84
N PRO A 101 3.04 -10.26 6.66
CA PRO A 101 3.87 -11.47 6.60
C PRO A 101 3.74 -12.26 5.29
N ASN A 102 2.66 -12.02 4.53
CA ASN A 102 2.38 -12.68 3.25
C ASN A 102 2.64 -11.78 2.02
N LEU A 103 3.29 -10.63 2.21
CA LEU A 103 3.61 -9.72 1.12
C LEU A 103 4.59 -10.37 0.13
N THR A 104 4.13 -10.57 -1.11
CA THR A 104 4.88 -11.27 -2.17
C THR A 104 4.89 -10.51 -3.48
N VAL A 105 3.88 -9.67 -3.75
CA VAL A 105 3.79 -8.85 -4.95
C VAL A 105 4.15 -7.40 -4.59
N MET A 106 5.31 -6.92 -5.01
CA MET A 106 5.80 -5.57 -4.69
C MET A 106 6.06 -4.80 -5.98
N GLY A 107 5.71 -3.52 -6.01
CA GLY A 107 5.96 -2.67 -7.17
C GLY A 107 5.60 -1.21 -6.90
N GLY A 108 5.59 -0.37 -7.92
CA GLY A 108 5.27 1.05 -7.77
C GLY A 108 3.95 1.48 -8.43
N CYS A 109 3.44 2.64 -8.02
CA CYS A 109 2.32 3.35 -8.62
C CYS A 109 2.75 4.78 -9.03
N CYS A 110 2.00 5.82 -8.68
CA CYS A 110 2.25 7.18 -9.16
C CYS A 110 3.60 7.71 -8.64
N GLY A 111 4.36 8.39 -9.51
CA GLY A 111 5.70 8.91 -9.18
C GLY A 111 6.83 7.88 -9.16
N THR A 112 6.53 6.58 -9.23
CA THR A 112 7.57 5.55 -9.24
C THR A 112 8.10 5.26 -10.65
N ASP A 113 9.35 4.81 -10.71
CA ASP A 113 10.02 4.37 -11.94
C ASP A 113 10.93 3.16 -11.66
N HIS A 114 11.76 2.78 -12.64
CA HIS A 114 12.68 1.65 -12.51
C HIS A 114 13.63 1.76 -11.30
N ARG A 115 14.07 2.96 -10.91
CA ARG A 115 14.97 3.16 -9.76
C ARG A 115 14.30 2.72 -8.46
N HIS A 116 13.00 2.99 -8.34
CA HIS A 116 12.19 2.55 -7.19
C HIS A 116 12.03 1.04 -7.16
N VAL A 117 11.76 0.43 -8.32
CA VAL A 117 11.64 -1.03 -8.43
C VAL A 117 12.96 -1.71 -8.08
N ASP A 118 14.09 -1.18 -8.54
CA ASP A 118 15.43 -1.69 -8.21
C ASP A 118 15.70 -1.60 -6.70
N ALA A 119 15.37 -0.46 -6.07
CA ALA A 119 15.55 -0.26 -4.63
C ALA A 119 14.64 -1.18 -3.79
N ILE A 120 13.37 -1.35 -4.18
CA ILE A 120 12.44 -2.31 -3.55
C ILE A 120 12.98 -3.73 -3.67
N SER A 121 13.44 -4.12 -4.87
CA SER A 121 14.01 -5.45 -5.10
C SER A 121 15.26 -5.68 -4.27
N ALA A 122 16.15 -4.69 -4.15
CA ALA A 122 17.37 -4.80 -3.35
C ALA A 122 17.10 -4.87 -1.85
N ALA A 123 16.07 -4.16 -1.35
CA ALA A 123 15.72 -4.13 0.06
C ALA A 123 14.93 -5.37 0.53
N CYS A 124 14.14 -5.97 -0.37
CA CYS A 124 13.17 -7.03 -0.03
C CYS A 124 13.47 -8.42 -0.60
N GLY A 125 14.40 -8.51 -1.56
CA GLY A 125 14.83 -9.75 -2.21
C GLY A 125 15.73 -10.65 -1.36
#